data_AF-A0A9E2WVA9-F1
#
_entry.id   AF-A0A9E2WVA9-F1
#
_cell.length_a   1.000
_cell.length_b   1.000
_cell.length_c   1.000
_cell.angle_alpha   90.00
_cell.angle_beta   90.00
_cell.angle_gamma   90.00
#
_symmetry.space_group_name_H-M   'P 1'
#
loop_
_entity.id
_entity.type
_entity.pdbx_description
1 polymer ?
#
loop_
_entity_poly.entity_id
_entity_poly.type
_entity_poly.pdbx_seq_one_letter_code
_entity_poly.pdbx_strand_id
1 'polypeptide(L)'
;MYNNLFDAHPPFQIDGNFGATSGITEMLLQSHLRDEEGNYYQDLLPALPGALTDGSISGIKGKGGFEFSIRWAGGKLAECKVKSLLGNTLLVRYQGKVVKMETEVGREYVVEI
;
A
#
# COMPACT_ATOMS: atom_id res chain seq x y z
N MET A 1 25.48 -0.42 -0.42
CA MET A 1 25.34 1.02 -0.16
C MET A 1 26.66 1.64 0.26
N TYR A 2 26.95 2.84 -0.22
CA TYR A 2 28.03 3.71 0.26
C TYR A 2 27.62 4.51 1.51
N ASN A 3 28.56 5.23 2.15
CA ASN A 3 28.29 6.05 3.35
C ASN A 3 27.28 7.19 3.11
N ASN A 4 27.10 7.64 1.88
CA ASN A 4 26.10 8.64 1.48
C ASN A 4 24.75 8.01 1.10
N LEU A 5 24.53 6.73 1.42
CA LEU A 5 23.33 5.94 1.12
C LEU A 5 23.06 5.70 -0.37
N PHE A 6 24.02 5.98 -1.25
CA PHE A 6 23.90 5.57 -2.64
C PHE A 6 24.02 4.06 -2.77
N ASP A 7 23.14 3.50 -3.59
CA ASP A 7 23.22 2.11 -3.96
C ASP A 7 24.52 1.83 -4.74
N ALA A 8 25.00 0.61 -4.59
CA ALA A 8 26.31 0.20 -5.05
C ALA A 8 26.19 -1.11 -5.83
N HIS A 9 26.24 -1.03 -7.15
CA HIS A 9 26.24 -2.20 -8.01
C HIS A 9 27.52 -3.05 -7.88
N PRO A 10 28.77 -2.53 -7.77
CA PRO A 10 29.38 -1.20 -8.01
C PRO A 10 29.58 -0.82 -9.50
N PRO A 11 29.92 0.45 -9.84
CA PRO A 11 29.97 1.64 -8.97
C PRO A 11 28.56 2.11 -8.58
N PHE A 12 28.37 3.40 -8.27
CA PHE A 12 27.04 3.95 -8.02
C PHE A 12 26.09 3.70 -9.20
N GLN A 13 24.95 3.08 -8.89
CA GLN A 13 23.76 3.04 -9.75
C GLN A 13 22.55 3.39 -8.89
N ILE A 14 21.64 4.22 -9.42
CA ILE A 14 20.52 4.77 -8.63
C ILE A 14 19.29 3.84 -8.61
N ASP A 15 19.29 2.82 -9.46
CA ASP A 15 18.20 1.86 -9.61
C ASP A 15 17.91 1.11 -8.30
N GLY A 16 18.91 0.69 -7.53
CA GLY A 16 18.71 0.05 -6.24
C GLY A 16 18.08 0.97 -5.18
N ASN A 17 18.36 2.29 -5.19
CA ASN A 17 17.70 3.24 -4.28
C ASN A 17 16.20 3.35 -4.55
N PHE A 18 15.82 3.48 -5.83
CA PHE A 18 14.41 3.53 -6.23
C PHE A 18 13.73 2.17 -6.06
N GLY A 19 14.45 1.08 -6.38
CA GLY A 19 14.00 -0.29 -6.18
C GLY A 19 13.70 -0.60 -4.71
N ALA A 20 14.56 -0.19 -3.78
CA ALA A 20 14.33 -0.35 -2.35
C ALA A 20 13.06 0.39 -1.89
N THR A 21 12.86 1.62 -2.35
CA THR A 21 11.66 2.40 -2.02
C THR A 21 10.38 1.74 -2.56
N SER A 22 10.42 1.27 -3.80
CA SER A 22 9.31 0.53 -4.41
C SER A 22 9.04 -0.78 -3.66
N GLY A 23 10.09 -1.54 -3.34
CA GLY A 23 9.96 -2.82 -2.62
C GLY A 23 9.36 -2.65 -1.22
N ILE A 24 9.77 -1.61 -0.48
CA ILE A 24 9.17 -1.28 0.82
C ILE A 24 7.69 -0.94 0.66
N THR A 25 7.33 -0.18 -0.37
CA THR A 25 5.93 0.18 -0.62
C THR A 25 5.09 -1.05 -0.96
N GLU A 26 5.58 -1.93 -1.84
CA GLU A 26 4.89 -3.16 -2.27
C GLU A 26 4.78 -4.22 -1.16
N MET A 27 5.59 -4.16 -0.10
CA MET A 27 5.39 -4.99 1.09
C MET A 27 4.15 -4.57 1.90
N LEU A 28 3.78 -3.29 1.82
CA LEU A 28 2.74 -2.67 2.66
C LEU A 28 1.41 -2.46 1.92
N LEU A 29 1.45 -2.24 0.60
CA LEU A 29 0.28 -2.10 -0.25
C LEU A 29 0.61 -2.62 -1.65
N GLN A 30 -0.22 -3.51 -2.19
CA GLN A 30 -0.19 -3.88 -3.60
C GLN A 30 -1.52 -3.53 -4.27
N SER A 31 -1.47 -3.11 -5.54
CA SER A 31 -2.68 -2.75 -6.27
C SER A 31 -2.68 -3.15 -7.74
N HIS A 32 -2.06 -4.28 -8.06
CA HIS A 32 -1.87 -4.71 -9.45
C HIS A 32 -2.90 -5.72 -9.96
N LEU A 33 -3.61 -6.43 -9.08
CA LEU A 33 -4.67 -7.38 -9.44
C LEU A 33 -6.01 -6.67 -9.62
N ARG A 34 -6.90 -7.28 -10.40
CA ARG A 34 -8.25 -6.76 -10.67
C ARG A 34 -9.32 -7.83 -10.45
N ASP A 35 -10.53 -7.40 -10.10
CA ASP A 35 -11.72 -8.25 -10.17
C ASP A 35 -12.25 -8.36 -11.62
N GLU A 36 -13.34 -9.11 -11.81
CA GLU A 36 -13.97 -9.34 -13.12
C GLU A 36 -14.57 -8.06 -13.73
N GLU A 37 -14.89 -7.06 -12.90
CA GLU A 37 -15.40 -5.75 -13.31
C GLU A 37 -14.28 -4.76 -13.65
N GLY A 38 -13.02 -5.14 -13.43
CA GLY A 38 -11.85 -4.33 -13.71
C GLY A 38 -11.42 -3.40 -12.58
N ASN A 39 -12.04 -3.50 -11.40
CA ASN A 39 -11.66 -2.74 -10.20
C ASN A 39 -10.35 -3.30 -9.63
N TYR A 40 -9.44 -2.42 -9.23
CA TYR A 40 -8.18 -2.84 -8.64
C TYR A 40 -8.36 -3.30 -7.20
N TYR A 41 -7.88 -4.51 -6.88
CA TYR A 41 -7.67 -4.92 -5.49
C TYR A 41 -6.65 -3.98 -4.83
N GLN A 42 -6.90 -3.61 -3.59
CA GLN A 42 -6.00 -2.89 -2.72
C GLN A 42 -5.61 -3.85 -1.60
N ASP A 43 -4.51 -4.58 -1.82
CA ASP A 43 -4.00 -5.60 -0.92
C ASP A 43 -3.23 -4.95 0.22
N LEU A 44 -3.79 -5.01 1.43
CA LEU A 44 -3.19 -4.42 2.62
C LEU A 44 -2.18 -5.37 3.26
N LEU A 45 -1.01 -4.83 3.60
CA LEU A 45 0.07 -5.54 4.32
C LEU A 45 0.37 -6.94 3.74
N PRO A 46 0.43 -7.12 2.39
CA PRO A 46 0.49 -8.45 1.78
C PRO A 46 1.78 -9.20 2.11
N ALA A 47 2.85 -8.47 2.45
CA ALA A 47 4.14 -9.05 2.82
C ALA A 47 4.80 -8.27 3.97
N LEU A 48 4.02 -7.90 5.00
CA LEU A 48 4.55 -7.21 6.19
C LEU A 48 5.67 -8.04 6.83
N PRO A 49 6.92 -7.53 6.93
CA PRO A 49 8.01 -8.25 7.56
C PRO A 49 7.74 -8.50 9.04
N GLY A 50 8.03 -9.70 9.54
CA GLY A 50 7.84 -10.03 10.96
C GLY A 50 8.65 -9.18 11.94
N ALA A 51 9.71 -8.51 11.47
CA ALA A 51 10.51 -7.57 12.26
C ALA A 51 9.83 -6.19 12.45
N LEU A 52 8.83 -5.86 11.63
CA LEU A 52 8.07 -4.60 11.72
C LEU A 52 6.74 -4.88 12.42
N THR A 53 6.79 -5.19 13.71
CA THR A 53 5.58 -5.55 14.49
C THR A 53 4.58 -4.42 14.60
N ASP A 54 5.04 -3.18 14.68
CA ASP A 54 4.20 -2.00 14.88
C ASP A 54 4.68 -0.88 13.96
N GLY A 55 3.75 -0.12 13.38
CA GLY A 55 4.11 0.97 12.49
C GLY A 55 2.93 1.59 11.76
N SER A 56 3.27 2.56 10.92
CA SER A 56 2.31 3.22 10.05
C SER A 56 2.97 3.75 8.79
N ILE A 57 2.19 3.85 7.72
CA ILE A 57 2.55 4.50 6.47
C ILE A 57 1.38 5.35 5.99
N SER A 58 1.64 6.51 5.38
CA SER A 58 0.62 7.43 4.91
C SER A 58 1.02 8.09 3.60
N GLY A 59 0.02 8.43 2.77
CA GLY A 59 0.21 9.14 1.50
C GLY A 59 0.59 8.24 0.31
N ILE A 60 0.66 6.92 0.52
CA ILE A 60 0.94 5.97 -0.57
C ILE A 60 -0.29 5.82 -1.49
N LYS A 61 -0.04 5.60 -2.77
CA LYS A 61 -1.08 5.59 -3.80
C LYS A 61 -1.39 4.16 -4.23
N GLY A 62 -2.68 3.84 -4.23
CA GLY A 62 -3.23 2.64 -4.86
C GLY A 62 -3.72 2.94 -6.28
N LYS A 63 -3.58 1.98 -7.19
CA LYS A 63 -4.18 2.07 -8.53
C LYS A 63 -5.70 2.17 -8.41
N GLY A 64 -6.34 2.86 -9.37
CA GLY A 64 -7.75 3.22 -9.27
C GLY A 64 -7.98 4.57 -8.59
N GLY A 65 -6.92 5.31 -8.23
CA GLY A 65 -7.03 6.67 -7.73
C GLY A 65 -7.39 6.70 -6.25
N PHE A 66 -6.62 5.99 -5.43
CA PHE A 66 -6.78 5.97 -3.98
C PHE A 66 -5.48 6.39 -3.30
N GLU A 67 -5.59 7.09 -2.17
CA GLU A 67 -4.49 7.37 -1.26
C GLU A 67 -4.75 6.68 0.08
N PHE A 68 -3.75 5.99 0.61
CA PHE A 68 -3.88 5.19 1.82
C PHE A 68 -3.07 5.76 2.98
N SER A 69 -3.65 5.63 4.17
CA SER A 69 -2.94 5.65 5.44
C SER A 69 -3.24 4.35 6.18
N ILE A 70 -2.20 3.58 6.48
CA ILE A 70 -2.29 2.24 7.06
C ILE A 70 -1.50 2.24 8.36
N ARG A 71 -2.10 1.74 9.44
CA ARG A 71 -1.44 1.49 10.72
C ARG A 71 -1.58 0.03 11.07
N TRP A 72 -0.51 -0.55 11.61
CA TRP A 72 -0.50 -1.91 12.13
C TRP A 72 0.10 -1.95 13.53
N ALA A 73 -0.33 -2.94 14.30
CA ALA A 73 0.18 -3.21 15.63
C ALA A 73 0.17 -4.72 15.88
N GLY A 74 1.20 -5.25 16.56
CA GLY A 74 1.36 -6.67 16.79
C GLY A 74 1.33 -7.52 15.50
N GLY A 75 1.87 -6.99 14.39
CA GLY A 75 1.92 -7.63 13.08
C GLY A 75 0.58 -7.70 12.34
N LYS A 76 -0.44 -6.96 12.81
CA LYS A 76 -1.80 -6.99 12.25
C LYS A 76 -2.30 -5.60 11.93
N LEU A 77 -3.18 -5.50 10.94
CA LEU A 77 -3.87 -4.26 10.58
C LEU A 77 -4.60 -3.71 11.81
N ALA A 78 -4.39 -2.43 12.10
CA ALA A 78 -5.02 -1.72 13.21
C ALA A 78 -5.94 -0.60 12.71
N GLU A 79 -5.55 0.11 11.64
CA GLU A 79 -6.38 1.12 10.99
C GLU A 79 -6.03 1.19 9.50
N CYS A 80 -7.05 1.37 8.65
CA CYS A 80 -6.88 1.70 7.24
C CYS A 80 -7.81 2.87 6.87
N LYS A 81 -7.21 3.98 6.46
CA LYS A 81 -7.91 5.14 5.90
C LYS A 81 -7.62 5.25 4.43
N VAL A 82 -8.67 5.51 3.65
CA VAL A 82 -8.59 5.60 2.20
C VAL A 82 -9.25 6.88 1.75
N LYS A 83 -8.49 7.74 1.08
CA LYS A 83 -9.04 8.89 0.35
C LYS A 83 -9.26 8.50 -1.11
N SER A 84 -10.50 8.63 -1.56
CA SER A 84 -10.84 8.45 -2.97
C SER A 84 -10.47 9.71 -3.75
N LEU A 85 -9.63 9.58 -4.76
CA LEU A 85 -9.18 10.69 -5.60
C LEU A 85 -10.02 10.81 -6.87
N LEU A 86 -10.63 9.70 -7.32
CA LEU A 86 -11.36 9.63 -8.59
C LEU A 86 -12.80 9.13 -8.46
N GLY A 87 -13.26 8.74 -7.26
CA GLY A 87 -14.63 8.24 -7.06
C GLY A 87 -14.88 6.85 -7.64
N ASN A 88 -13.83 6.06 -7.85
CA ASN A 88 -13.96 4.69 -8.33
C ASN A 88 -14.44 3.76 -7.20
N THR A 89 -14.97 2.60 -7.57
CA THR A 89 -15.29 1.54 -6.61
C THR A 89 -14.01 1.06 -5.91
N LEU A 90 -14.03 1.08 -4.58
CA LEU A 90 -12.93 0.66 -3.74
C LEU A 90 -13.06 -0.82 -3.40
N LEU A 91 -12.01 -1.60 -3.67
CA LEU A 91 -11.93 -3.02 -3.37
C LEU A 91 -10.71 -3.32 -2.50
N VAL A 92 -10.89 -3.41 -1.19
CA VAL A 92 -9.81 -3.66 -0.22
C VAL A 92 -9.75 -5.13 0.14
N ARG A 93 -8.55 -5.71 0.17
CA ARG A 93 -8.33 -7.10 0.58
C ARG A 93 -7.30 -7.19 1.70
N TYR A 94 -7.61 -7.96 2.74
CA TYR A 94 -6.73 -8.22 3.87
C TYR A 94 -6.95 -9.65 4.40
N GLN A 95 -5.89 -10.45 4.47
CA GLN A 95 -5.94 -11.84 4.96
C GLN A 95 -7.06 -12.69 4.34
N GLY A 96 -7.30 -12.54 3.04
CA GLY A 96 -8.33 -13.27 2.29
C GLY A 96 -9.74 -12.71 2.40
N LYS A 97 -10.01 -11.75 3.30
CA LYS A 97 -11.28 -11.01 3.32
C LYS A 97 -11.26 -9.89 2.31
N VAL A 98 -12.43 -9.56 1.75
CA VAL A 98 -12.59 -8.50 0.76
C VAL A 98 -13.75 -7.59 1.17
N VAL A 99 -13.53 -6.28 1.11
CA VAL A 99 -14.54 -5.24 1.28
C VAL A 99 -14.64 -4.45 -0.02
N LYS A 100 -15.86 -4.38 -0.56
CA LYS A 100 -16.20 -3.58 -1.74
C LYS A 100 -17.10 -2.43 -1.32
N MET A 101 -16.78 -1.20 -1.74
CA MET A 101 -17.62 -0.03 -1.47
C MET A 101 -17.54 0.98 -2.61
N GLU A 102 -18.66 1.66 -2.87
CA GLU A 102 -18.67 2.83 -3.74
C GLU A 102 -18.09 4.03 -3.02
N THR A 103 -17.40 4.90 -3.76
CA THR A 103 -16.75 6.08 -3.18
C THR A 103 -17.01 7.35 -3.98
N GLU A 104 -17.03 8.47 -3.28
CA GLU A 104 -17.09 9.81 -3.85
C GLU A 104 -15.70 10.47 -3.91
N VAL A 105 -15.47 11.27 -4.96
CA VAL A 105 -14.23 12.04 -5.16
C VAL A 105 -13.93 12.94 -3.96
N GLY A 106 -12.69 12.88 -3.48
CA GLY A 106 -12.17 13.71 -2.39
C GLY A 106 -12.54 13.23 -0.98
N ARG A 107 -13.45 12.27 -0.85
CA ARG A 107 -13.93 11.76 0.44
C ARG A 107 -12.97 10.72 1.02
N GLU A 108 -12.86 10.72 2.34
CA GLU A 108 -12.07 9.76 3.11
C GLU A 108 -12.98 8.76 3.81
N TYR A 109 -12.52 7.51 3.88
CA TYR A 109 -13.22 6.38 4.48
C TYR A 109 -12.29 5.66 5.45
N VAL A 110 -12.82 5.22 6.58
CA VAL A 110 -12.18 4.23 7.44
C VAL A 110 -12.70 2.86 7.01
N VAL A 111 -11.80 1.96 6.65
CA VAL A 111 -12.17 0.62 6.16
C VAL A 111 -12.16 -0.37 7.33
N GLU A 112 -13.31 -1.00 7.57
CA GLU A 112 -13.47 -2.06 8.55
C GLU A 112 -13.35 -3.44 7.85
N ILE A 113 -12.32 -4.23 8.19
CA ILE A 113 -12.01 -5.54 7.57
C ILE A 113 -11.39 -6.55 8.55
#